data_AF-A0A6I9MML3-F1
#
_entry.id   AF-A0A6I9MML3-F1
#
_cell.length_a   1.000
_cell.length_b   1.000
_cell.length_c   1.000
_cell.angle_alpha   90.00
_cell.angle_beta   90.00
_cell.angle_gamma   90.00
#
_symmetry.space_group_name_H-M   'P 1'
#
loop_
_entity.id
_entity.type
_entity.pdbx_description
1 polymer ?
#
loop_
_entity_poly.entity_id
_entity_poly.type
_entity_poly.pdbx_seq_one_letter_code
_entity_poly.pdbx_strand_id
1 'polypeptide(L)'
;MDRFSEVISGLKEGKQEMTKQIQDLEGTIDSLMIKIKSTIMTRMEIDHEFKALVTRSEQLLTAMQNKKKEEEERDRLKKIQEEMEREKKRRDEEDQQRKQDEDDRRL
;
A
#
# COMPACT_ATOMS: atom_id res chain seq x y z
N MET A 1 14.32 -6.14 -9.88
CA MET A 1 14.02 -5.66 -8.51
C MET A 1 13.57 -4.21 -8.49
N ASP A 2 14.04 -3.37 -9.40
CA ASP A 2 13.68 -1.94 -9.49
C ASP A 2 12.19 -1.63 -9.45
N ARG A 3 11.34 -2.40 -10.16
CA ARG A 3 9.88 -2.24 -10.12
C ARG A 3 9.29 -2.44 -8.72
N PHE A 4 9.82 -3.39 -7.94
CA PHE A 4 9.36 -3.58 -6.57
C PHE A 4 9.82 -2.43 -5.66
N SER A 5 11.06 -1.97 -5.84
CA SER A 5 11.59 -0.81 -5.12
C SER A 5 10.80 0.47 -5.39
N GLU A 6 10.33 0.66 -6.62
CA GLU A 6 9.46 1.78 -7.01
C GLU A 6 8.08 1.72 -6.32
N VAL A 7 7.47 0.53 -6.22
CA VAL A 7 6.18 0.39 -5.52
C VAL A 7 6.35 0.58 -4.01
N ILE A 8 7.44 0.08 -3.43
CA ILE A 8 7.76 0.24 -2.00
C ILE A 8 8.08 1.67 -1.62
N SER A 9 8.73 2.45 -2.50
CA SER A 9 9.03 3.85 -2.20
C SER A 9 7.76 4.71 -2.07
N GLY A 10 6.69 4.31 -2.76
CA GLY A 10 5.38 4.97 -2.71
C GLY A 10 4.44 4.49 -1.58
N LEU A 11 4.80 3.43 -0.85
CA LEU A 11 4.02 2.94 0.30
C LEU A 11 4.44 3.68 1.57
N LYS A 12 3.49 4.21 2.36
CA LYS A 12 3.79 4.75 3.69
C LYS A 12 3.57 3.69 4.77
N GLU A 13 2.60 2.81 4.59
CA GLU A 13 2.33 1.67 5.47
C GLU A 13 2.73 0.32 4.87
N GLY A 14 3.19 -0.61 5.71
CA GLY A 14 3.57 -1.96 5.26
C GLY A 14 4.89 -2.05 4.50
N LYS A 15 5.66 -0.95 4.42
CA LYS A 15 6.96 -0.89 3.74
C LYS A 15 7.93 -1.98 4.22
N GLN A 16 8.01 -2.20 5.54
CA GLN A 16 8.90 -3.20 6.13
C GLN A 16 8.48 -4.64 5.77
N GLU A 17 7.19 -4.94 5.85
CA GLU A 17 6.64 -6.24 5.45
C GLU A 17 6.93 -6.52 3.98
N MET A 18 6.67 -5.55 3.11
CA MET A 18 6.92 -5.68 1.67
C MET A 18 8.41 -5.80 1.35
N THR A 19 9.27 -5.08 2.07
CA THR A 19 10.73 -5.20 1.93
C THR A 19 11.18 -6.62 2.28
N LYS A 20 10.64 -7.20 3.36
CA LYS A 20 10.95 -8.59 3.74
C LYS A 20 10.52 -9.58 2.66
N GLN A 21 9.33 -9.42 2.09
CA GLN A 21 8.85 -10.31 1.03
C GLN A 21 9.73 -10.25 -0.24
N ILE A 22 10.31 -9.09 -0.56
CA ILE A 22 11.30 -8.97 -1.66
C ILE A 22 12.60 -9.68 -1.30
N GLN A 23 13.11 -9.49 -0.08
CA GLN A 23 14.33 -10.16 0.38
C GLN A 23 14.17 -11.69 0.36
N ASP A 24 13.00 -12.20 0.77
CA ASP A 24 12.69 -13.62 0.70
C ASP A 24 12.62 -14.12 -0.77
N LEU A 25 12.14 -13.28 -1.69
CA LEU A 25 12.14 -13.57 -3.13
C LEU A 25 13.57 -13.60 -3.68
N GLU A 26 14.43 -12.63 -3.32
CA GLU A 26 15.86 -12.61 -3.66
C GLU A 26 16.57 -13.87 -3.17
N GLY A 27 16.37 -14.25 -1.91
CA GLY A 27 16.95 -15.47 -1.35
C GLY A 27 16.46 -16.74 -2.04
N THR A 28 15.21 -16.76 -2.52
CA THR A 28 14.67 -17.87 -3.33
C THR A 28 15.36 -17.94 -4.69
N ILE A 29 15.60 -16.79 -5.34
CA ILE A 29 16.32 -16.70 -6.62
C ILE A 29 17.74 -17.22 -6.46
N ASP A 30 18.46 -16.77 -5.44
CA ASP A 30 19.84 -17.18 -5.18
C ASP A 30 19.94 -18.68 -4.89
N SER A 31 19.01 -19.21 -4.08
CA SER A 31 18.93 -20.63 -3.77
C SER A 31 18.67 -21.46 -5.03
N LEU A 32 17.77 -21.01 -5.91
CA LEU A 32 17.49 -21.69 -7.18
C LEU A 32 18.72 -21.65 -8.10
N MET A 33 19.41 -20.51 -8.17
CA MET A 33 20.65 -20.37 -8.95
C MET A 33 21.75 -21.31 -8.48
N ILE A 34 21.90 -21.49 -7.16
CA ILE A 34 22.84 -22.47 -6.59
C ILE A 34 22.42 -23.88 -7.00
N LYS A 35 21.14 -24.24 -6.81
CA LYS A 35 20.59 -25.55 -7.16
C LYS A 35 20.81 -25.92 -8.63
N ILE A 36 20.59 -24.98 -9.54
CA ILE A 36 20.83 -25.16 -10.99
C ILE A 36 22.32 -25.40 -11.27
N LYS A 37 23.23 -24.75 -10.54
CA LYS A 37 24.69 -24.89 -10.73
C LYS A 37 25.26 -26.14 -10.05
N SER A 38 24.68 -26.57 -8.93
CA SER A 38 25.21 -27.66 -8.09
C SER A 38 24.65 -29.04 -8.43
N THR A 39 23.52 -29.10 -9.14
CA THR A 39 22.77 -30.33 -9.38
C THR A 39 22.51 -30.50 -10.88
N ILE A 40 22.56 -31.74 -11.38
CA ILE A 40 22.16 -32.03 -12.76
C ILE A 40 20.64 -31.87 -12.84
N MET A 41 20.19 -30.71 -13.31
CA MET A 41 18.78 -30.43 -13.60
C MET A 41 18.51 -30.52 -15.08
N THR A 42 17.38 -31.13 -15.43
CA THR A 42 16.87 -31.12 -16.80
C THR A 42 16.34 -29.74 -17.16
N ARG A 43 16.29 -29.43 -18.46
CA ARG A 43 15.73 -28.17 -18.95
C ARG A 43 14.28 -27.96 -18.50
N MET A 44 13.50 -29.05 -18.43
CA MET A 44 12.10 -29.00 -18.00
C MET A 44 11.95 -28.62 -16.52
N GLU A 45 12.81 -29.14 -15.64
CA GLU A 45 12.80 -28.78 -14.22
C GLU A 45 13.18 -27.31 -14.02
N ILE A 46 14.17 -26.83 -14.76
CA ILE A 46 14.57 -25.41 -14.73
C ILE A 46 13.41 -24.52 -15.19
N ASP A 47 12.74 -24.87 -16.28
CA ASP A 47 11.60 -24.10 -16.79
C ASP A 47 10.41 -24.11 -15.82
N HIS A 48 10.19 -25.22 -15.10
CA HIS A 48 9.14 -25.31 -14.10
C HIS A 48 9.41 -24.39 -12.90
N GLU A 49 10.62 -24.45 -12.35
CA GLU A 49 11.05 -23.60 -11.22
C GLU A 49 11.06 -22.12 -11.62
N PHE A 50 11.48 -21.81 -12.85
CA PHE A 50 11.42 -20.46 -13.39
C PHE A 50 9.97 -19.95 -13.48
N LYS A 51 9.04 -20.75 -14.01
CA LYS A 51 7.62 -20.37 -14.07
C LYS A 51 7.04 -20.14 -12.67
N ALA A 52 7.36 -21.01 -11.72
CA ALA A 52 6.92 -20.85 -10.33
C ALA A 52 7.43 -19.53 -9.71
N LEU A 53 8.71 -19.20 -9.97
CA LEU A 53 9.31 -17.95 -9.53
C LEU A 53 8.65 -16.73 -10.16
N VAL A 54 8.36 -16.77 -11.46
CA VAL A 54 7.65 -15.70 -12.18
C VAL A 54 6.25 -15.50 -11.59
N THR A 55 5.47 -16.56 -11.43
CA THR A 55 4.12 -16.48 -10.85
C THR A 55 4.15 -15.89 -9.43
N ARG A 56 5.09 -16.31 -8.58
CA ARG A 56 5.24 -15.75 -7.23
C ARG A 56 5.60 -14.27 -7.27
N SER A 57 6.46 -13.87 -8.21
CA SER A 57 6.86 -12.47 -8.41
C SER A 57 5.68 -11.61 -8.88
N GLU A 58 4.88 -12.11 -9.82
CA GLU A 58 3.68 -11.43 -10.31
C GLU A 58 2.65 -11.24 -9.20
N GLN A 59 2.36 -12.30 -8.42
CA GLN A 59 1.47 -12.23 -7.27
C GLN A 59 1.93 -11.19 -6.24
N LEU A 60 3.22 -11.18 -5.91
CA LEU A 60 3.80 -10.19 -5.00
C LEU A 60 3.62 -8.77 -5.52
N LEU A 61 3.88 -8.54 -6.82
CA LEU A 61 3.76 -7.21 -7.42
C LEU A 61 2.30 -6.73 -7.40
N THR A 62 1.35 -7.59 -7.75
CA THR A 62 -0.08 -7.25 -7.70
C THR A 62 -0.53 -6.94 -6.27
N ALA A 63 -0.11 -7.74 -5.28
CA ALA A 63 -0.43 -7.49 -3.88
C ALA A 63 0.11 -6.12 -3.41
N MET A 64 1.35 -5.79 -3.76
CA MET A 64 1.94 -4.48 -3.43
C MET A 64 1.19 -3.31 -4.09
N GLN A 65 0.84 -3.44 -5.37
CA GLN A 65 0.09 -2.43 -6.10
C GLN A 65 -1.31 -2.20 -5.50
N ASN A 66 -1.98 -3.27 -5.09
CA ASN A 66 -3.29 -3.18 -4.45
C ASN A 66 -3.18 -2.49 -3.09
N LYS A 67 -2.20 -2.86 -2.26
CA LYS A 67 -1.96 -2.22 -0.96
C LYS A 67 -1.68 -0.73 -1.10
N LYS A 68 -0.91 -0.32 -2.12
CA LYS A 68 -0.66 1.09 -2.42
C LYS A 68 -1.96 1.84 -2.76
N LYS A 69 -2.81 1.27 -3.61
CA LYS A 69 -4.10 1.87 -3.97
C LYS A 69 -5.05 2.00 -2.78
N GLU A 70 -5.10 0.98 -1.92
CA GLU A 70 -5.91 1.01 -0.70
C GLU A 70 -5.46 2.12 0.25
N GLU A 71 -4.15 2.31 0.42
CA GLU A 71 -3.59 3.37 1.24
C GLU A 71 -3.92 4.76 0.70
N GLU A 72 -3.76 4.97 -0.62
CA GLU A 72 -4.10 6.22 -1.30
C GLU A 72 -5.58 6.57 -1.15
N GLU A 73 -6.48 5.59 -1.29
CA GLU A 73 -7.93 5.81 -1.15
C GLU A 73 -8.32 6.07 0.31
N ARG A 74 -7.67 5.38 1.28
CA ARG A 74 -7.90 5.64 2.71
C ARG A 74 -7.48 7.05 3.10
N ASP A 75 -6.34 7.53 2.60
CA ASP A 75 -5.87 8.90 2.82
C ASP A 75 -6.83 9.92 2.19
N ARG A 76 -7.38 9.62 1.02
CA ARG A 76 -8.39 10.45 0.36
C ARG A 76 -9.67 10.55 1.19
N LEU A 77 -10.19 9.42 1.67
CA LEU A 77 -11.37 9.39 2.53
C LEU A 77 -11.15 10.17 3.83
N LYS A 78 -9.96 10.04 4.43
CA LYS A 78 -9.60 10.79 5.64
C LYS A 78 -9.64 12.31 5.40
N LYS A 79 -9.11 12.79 4.27
CA LYS A 79 -9.19 14.21 3.91
C LYS A 79 -10.62 14.71 3.75
N ILE A 80 -11.47 13.92 3.09
CA ILE A 80 -12.89 14.25 2.93
C ILE A 80 -13.58 14.34 4.29
N GLN A 81 -13.31 13.40 5.19
CA GLN A 81 -13.86 13.41 6.54
C GLN A 81 -13.40 14.63 7.34
N GLU A 82 -12.11 14.98 7.27
CA GLU A 82 -11.56 16.18 7.91
C GLU A 82 -12.20 17.48 7.36
N GLU A 83 -12.46 17.55 6.05
CA GLU A 83 -13.17 18.69 5.45
C GLU A 83 -14.64 18.76 5.89
N MET A 84 -15.35 17.63 5.95
CA MET A 84 -16.73 17.58 6.44
C MET A 84 -16.82 18.00 7.92
N GLU A 85 -15.88 17.57 8.76
CA GLU A 85 -15.84 17.96 10.17
C GLU A 85 -15.55 19.45 10.34
N ARG A 86 -14.64 20.03 9.54
CA ARG A 86 -14.40 21.48 9.54
C ARG A 86 -15.63 22.27 9.10
N GLU A 87 -16.29 21.83 8.03
CA GLU A 87 -17.52 22.47 7.54
C GLU A 87 -18.63 22.40 8.59
N LYS A 88 -18.81 21.24 9.23
CA LYS A 88 -19.78 21.08 10.32
C LYS A 88 -19.47 22.02 11.48
N LYS A 89 -18.21 22.07 11.92
CA LYS A 89 -17.80 22.93 13.02
C LYS A 89 -18.06 24.41 12.71
N ARG A 90 -17.77 24.86 11.48
CA ARG A 90 -18.07 26.23 11.05
C ARG A 90 -19.56 26.54 11.12
N ARG A 91 -20.42 25.62 10.67
CA ARG A 91 -21.88 25.79 10.75
C ARG A 91 -22.38 25.83 12.20
N ASP A 92 -21.88 24.93 13.04
CA ASP A 92 -22.25 24.89 14.46
C ASP A 92 -21.84 26.19 15.18
N GLU A 93 -20.68 26.77 14.85
CA GLU A 93 -20.21 28.07 15.37
C GLU A 93 -21.08 29.24 14.86
N GLU A 94 -21.43 29.26 13.56
CA GLU A 94 -22.32 30.28 12.98
C GLU A 94 -23.73 30.23 13.59
N ASP A 95 -24.28 29.03 13.81
CA ASP A 95 -25.60 28.86 14.43
C ASP A 95 -25.60 29.28 15.90
N GLN A 96 -24.52 28.99 16.63
CA GLN A 96 -24.35 29.49 18.01
C GLN A 96 -24.30 31.02 18.06
N GLN A 97 -23.55 31.66 17.16
CA GLN A 97 -23.47 33.12 17.10
C GLN A 97 -24.83 33.75 16.79
N ARG A 98 -25.56 33.23 15.81
CA ARG A 98 -26.92 33.73 15.48
C ARG A 98 -27.87 33.64 16.66
N LYS A 99 -27.80 32.54 17.41
CA LYS A 99 -28.64 32.35 18.59
C LYS A 99 -28.32 33.36 19.70
N GLN A 100 -27.03 33.64 19.94
CA GLN A 100 -26.62 34.68 20.89
C GLN A 100 -27.08 36.06 20.45
N ASP A 101 -26.91 36.42 19.18
CA ASP A 101 -27.34 37.72 18.65
C ASP A 101 -28.88 37.90 18.73
N GLU A 102 -29.66 36.82 18.54
CA GLU A 102 -31.12 36.84 18.70
C GLU A 102 -31.56 37.00 20.16
N ASP A 103 -30.87 36.32 21.09
CA ASP A 103 -31.15 36.44 22.52
C ASP A 103 -30.79 37.86 23.04
N ASP A 104 -29.67 38.43 22.60
CA ASP A 104 -29.24 39.79 22.95
C ASP A 104 -30.19 40.87 22.40
N ARG A 105 -30.81 40.65 21.23
CA ARG A 105 -31.83 41.57 20.67
C ARG A 105 -33.18 41.50 21.39
N ARG A 106 -33.44 40.45 22.17
CA ARG A 106 -34.70 40.25 22.91
C ARG A 106 -34.65 40.80 24.34
N LEU A 107 -33.46 41.12 24.85
CA LEU A 107 -33.20 41.81 26.12
C LEU A 107 -33.26 43.33 25.97
#